data_AF-A0A3B5Q2D4-F1
#
_entry.id   AF-A0A3B5Q2D4-F1
#
_cell.length_a   1.000
_cell.length_b   1.000
_cell.length_c   1.000
_cell.angle_alpha   90.00
_cell.angle_beta   90.00
_cell.angle_gamma   90.00
#
_symmetry.space_group_name_H-M   'P 1'
#
loop_
_entity.id
_entity.type
_entity.pdbx_description
1 polymer ?
#
loop_
_entity_poly.entity_id
_entity_poly.type
_entity_poly.pdbx_seq_one_letter_code
_entity_poly.pdbx_strand_id
1 'polypeptide(L)' 'GYRPRYAALARSIQGKFRDAEVTGFVGRRASYEVEINGQLVFSKLETGGFPSEEDVLAAVQAAYDGKPVQKITRKR' A
#
# COMPACT_ATOMS: atom_id res chain seq x y z
N GLY A 1 11.36 -8.75 10.16
CA GLY A 1 10.38 -9.03 9.08
C GLY A 1 9.45 -7.83 8.89
N TYR A 2 8.65 -7.79 7.83
CA TYR A 2 7.82 -6.61 7.50
C TYR A 2 6.39 -6.65 8.05
N ARG A 3 6.00 -7.72 8.75
CA ARG A 3 4.66 -7.91 9.33
C ARG A 3 4.18 -6.73 10.19
N PRO A 4 4.99 -6.10 11.07
CA PRO A 4 4.51 -4.95 11.85
C PRO A 4 4.14 -3.74 10.97
N ARG A 5 4.90 -3.48 9.90
CA ARG A 5 4.64 -2.38 8.97
C ARG A 5 3.38 -2.63 8.14
N TYR A 6 3.18 -3.87 7.70
CA TYR A 6 1.92 -4.31 7.09
C TYR A 6 0.73 -4.10 8.04
N ALA A 7 0.83 -4.56 9.29
CA ALA A 7 -0.27 -4.48 10.24
C ALA A 7 -0.64 -3.04 10.59
N ALA A 8 0.33 -2.14 10.71
CA ALA A 8 0.09 -0.72 10.93
C ALA A 8 -0.66 -0.10 9.74
N LEU A 9 -0.16 -0.29 8.52
CA LEU A 9 -0.79 0.23 7.31
C LEU A 9 -2.22 -0.33 7.11
N ALA A 10 -2.40 -1.63 7.33
CA ALA A 10 -3.72 -2.27 7.23
C ALA A 10 -4.72 -1.66 8.22
N ARG A 11 -4.30 -1.41 9.47
CA ARG A 11 -5.14 -0.72 10.47
C ARG A 11 -5.49 0.70 10.04
N SER A 12 -4.54 1.47 9.51
CA SER A 12 -4.81 2.83 9.01
C SER A 12 -5.81 2.82 7.86
N ILE A 13 -5.67 1.89 6.91
CA ILE A 13 -6.61 1.73 5.79
C ILE A 13 -7.99 1.34 6.29
N GLN A 14 -8.11 0.27 7.09
CA GLN A 14 -9.41 -0.22 7.60
C GLN A 14 -10.09 0.80 8.52
N GLY A 15 -9.32 1.60 9.25
CA GLY A 15 -9.85 2.67 10.09
C GLY A 15 -10.52 3.80 9.29
N LYS A 16 -9.96 4.13 8.10
CA LYS A 16 -10.47 5.20 7.24
C LYS A 16 -11.49 4.71 6.19
N PHE A 17 -11.30 3.50 5.67
CA PHE A 17 -12.09 2.90 4.60
C PHE A 17 -12.66 1.57 5.12
N ARG A 18 -13.82 1.64 5.78
CA ARG A 18 -14.41 0.46 6.43
C ARG A 18 -14.83 -0.64 5.47
N ASP A 19 -15.12 -0.28 4.23
CA ASP A 19 -15.52 -1.21 3.17
C ASP A 19 -14.32 -1.80 2.41
N ALA A 20 -13.09 -1.35 2.72
CA ALA A 20 -11.89 -1.86 2.08
C ALA A 20 -11.47 -3.21 2.67
N GLU A 21 -11.31 -4.21 1.82
CA GLU A 21 -10.66 -5.46 2.18
C GLU A 21 -9.14 -5.31 2.07
N VAL A 22 -8.44 -5.53 3.19
CA VAL A 22 -6.97 -5.50 3.23
C VAL A 22 -6.46 -6.91 3.51
N THR A 23 -5.78 -7.48 2.53
CA THR A 23 -5.13 -8.79 2.63
C THR A 23 -3.61 -8.64 2.49
N GLY A 24 -2.88 -9.67 2.91
CA GLY A 24 -1.42 -9.67 2.79
C GLY A 24 -0.85 -11.07 2.90
N PHE A 25 0.21 -11.31 2.14
CA PHE A 25 0.94 -12.58 2.13
C PHE A 25 2.46 -12.31 2.18
N VAL A 26 3.23 -13.36 2.46
CA VAL A 26 4.70 -13.27 2.43
C VAL A 26 5.17 -13.35 0.99
N GLY A 27 5.66 -12.23 0.46
CA GLY A 27 6.23 -12.14 -0.88
C GLY A 27 7.70 -12.55 -0.96
N ARG A 28 8.35 -12.12 -2.06
CA ARG A 28 9.78 -12.35 -2.31
C ARG A 28 10.65 -11.75 -1.20
N ARG A 29 11.85 -12.29 -1.01
CA ARG A 29 12.80 -11.76 -0.03
C ARG A 29 13.04 -10.27 -0.26
N ALA A 30 12.95 -9.49 0.83
CA ALA A 30 13.14 -8.05 0.87
C ALA A 30 12.12 -7.20 0.07
N SER A 31 11.07 -7.81 -0.51
CA SER A 31 10.00 -7.08 -1.18
C SER A 31 9.01 -6.50 -0.16
N TYR A 32 8.45 -5.35 -0.53
CA TYR A 32 7.29 -4.75 0.12
C TYR A 32 6.50 -4.11 -1.00
N GLU A 33 5.39 -4.73 -1.35
CA GLU A 33 4.60 -4.41 -2.52
C GLU A 33 3.19 -4.05 -2.07
N VAL A 34 2.63 -3.02 -2.68
CA VAL A 34 1.27 -2.58 -2.41
C VAL A 34 0.50 -2.65 -3.71
N GLU A 35 -0.57 -3.41 -3.68
CA GLU A 35 -1.53 -3.51 -4.77
C GLU A 35 -2.86 -2.92 -4.30
N ILE A 36 -3.50 -2.14 -5.16
CA ILE A 36 -4.83 -1.59 -4.92
C ILE A 36 -5.70 -2.02 -6.10
N ASN A 37 -6.78 -2.76 -5.84
CA ASN A 37 -7.68 -3.31 -6.86
C ASN A 37 -6.94 -4.08 -7.97
N GLY A 38 -5.92 -4.87 -7.60
CA GLY A 38 -5.12 -5.68 -8.52
C GLY A 38 -4.05 -4.92 -9.29
N GLN A 39 -3.89 -3.61 -9.07
CA GLN A 39 -2.84 -2.80 -9.68
C GLN A 39 -1.68 -2.59 -8.71
N LEU A 40 -0.46 -2.95 -9.10
CA LEU A 40 0.76 -2.65 -8.35
C LEU A 40 1.02 -1.14 -8.34
N VAL A 41 0.80 -0.52 -7.18
CA VAL A 41 0.98 0.92 -6.98
C VAL A 41 2.33 1.26 -6.34
N PHE A 42 2.97 0.31 -5.66
CA PHE A 42 4.29 0.52 -5.06
C PHE A 42 5.09 -0.77 -5.01
N SER A 43 6.39 -0.68 -5.31
CA SER A 43 7.36 -1.75 -5.03
C SER A 43 8.60 -1.18 -4.36
N LYS A 44 8.93 -1.73 -3.18
CA LYS A 44 10.19 -1.45 -2.49
C LYS A 44 11.41 -1.91 -3.29
N LEU A 45 11.27 -2.92 -4.13
CA LEU A 45 12.39 -3.37 -4.97
C LEU A 45 12.73 -2.34 -6.04
N GLU A 46 11.73 -1.66 -6.59
CA GLU A 46 11.91 -0.59 -7.58
C GLU A 46 12.39 0.71 -6.93
N THR A 47 11.80 1.07 -5.80
CA THR A 47 12.10 2.36 -5.15
C THR A 47 13.31 2.28 -4.23
N GLY A 48 13.64 1.12 -3.67
CA GLY A 48 14.72 0.92 -2.71
C GLY A 48 14.38 1.32 -1.27
N GLY A 49 13.12 1.67 -0.97
CA GLY A 49 12.68 2.12 0.36
C GLY A 49 11.24 1.69 0.65
N PHE A 50 10.69 2.13 1.79
CA PHE A 50 9.29 1.86 2.11
C PHE A 50 8.40 3.03 1.62
N PRO A 51 7.11 2.78 1.32
CA PRO A 51 6.22 3.86 0.95
C PRO A 51 5.92 4.73 2.19
N SER A 52 5.59 5.99 1.97
CA SER A 52 4.94 6.80 3.02
C SER A 52 3.52 6.29 3.23
N GLU A 53 3.07 6.21 4.48
CA GLU A 53 1.68 5.85 4.79
C GLU A 53 0.69 6.83 4.14
N GLU A 54 1.03 8.13 4.14
CA GLU A 54 0.24 9.19 3.53
C GLU A 54 0.02 8.97 2.02
N ASP A 55 1.08 8.57 1.29
CA ASP A 55 1.01 8.31 -0.15
C ASP A 55 0.11 7.10 -0.45
N VAL A 56 0.20 6.05 0.37
CA VAL A 56 -0.67 4.87 0.22
C VAL A 56 -2.12 5.23 0.52
N LEU A 57 -2.39 5.97 1.60
CA LEU A 57 -3.75 6.40 1.95
C LEU A 57 -4.36 7.33 0.89
N ALA A 58 -3.55 8.19 0.26
CA ALA A 58 -3.99 9.01 -0.86
C ALA A 58 -4.33 8.16 -2.10
N ALA A 59 -3.54 7.13 -2.40
CA ALA A 59 -3.84 6.20 -3.48
C ALA A 59 -5.11 5.38 -3.21
N VAL A 60 -5.32 4.91 -1.98
CA VAL A 60 -6.56 4.23 -1.58
C VAL A 60 -7.76 5.19 -1.68
N GLN A 61 -7.61 6.45 -1.25
CA GLN A 61 -8.67 7.45 -1.41
C GLN A 61 -9.03 7.67 -2.88
N ALA A 62 -8.04 7.76 -3.78
CA ALA A 62 -8.30 7.90 -5.20
C ALA A 62 -9.10 6.70 -5.75
N ALA A 63 -8.69 5.47 -5.40
CA ALA A 63 -9.44 4.27 -5.78
C ALA A 63 -10.87 4.28 -5.23
N TYR A 64 -11.04 4.66 -3.96
CA TYR A 64 -12.33 4.75 -3.30
C TYR A 64 -13.26 5.77 -3.98
N ASP A 65 -12.70 6.90 -4.45
CA ASP A 65 -13.43 7.93 -5.21
C ASP A 65 -13.71 7.53 -6.68
N GLY A 66 -13.35 6.30 -7.10
CA GLY A 66 -13.47 5.85 -8.50
C GLY A 66 -12.46 6.49 -9.46
N LYS A 67 -11.40 7.12 -8.93
CA LYS A 67 -10.32 7.74 -9.71
C LYS A 67 -9.20 6.72 -10.00
N PRO A 68 -8.43 6.91 -11.08
CA PRO A 68 -7.29 6.04 -11.36
C PRO A 68 -6.22 6.13 -10.26
N VAL A 69 -5.68 4.98 -9.86
CA VAL A 69 -4.55 4.92 -8.93
C VAL A 69 -3.23 5.15 -9.69
N GLN A 70 -2.36 5.95 -9.08
CA GLN A 70 -1.06 6.31 -9.65
C GLN A 70 0.07 5.56 -8.94
N LYS A 71 1.16 5.33 -9.67
CA LYS A 71 2.36 4.68 -9.11
C LYS A 71 3.02 5.61 -8.09
N ILE A 72 3.25 5.09 -6.89
CA ILE A 72 3.96 5.77 -5.82
C ILE A 72 5.46 5.55 -6.05
N THR A 73 6.18 6.62 -6.33
CA THR A 73 7.63 6.60 -6.57
C THR A 73 8.44 7.19 -5.42
N ARG A 74 7.76 7.85 -4.47
CA ARG A 74 8.37 8.41 -3.26
C ARG A 74 8.57 7.33 -2.20
N LYS A 75 9.63 7.48 -1.42
CA LYS A 75 10.01 6.55 -0.35
C LYS A 75 10.49 7.32 0.89
N ARG A 76 10.33 6.72 2.06
CA ARG A 76 10.98 7.15 3.31
C ARG A 76 12.15 6.22 3.67
#